data_AF-A0A1B9JH75-F1
#
_entry.id   AF-A0A1B9JH75-F1
#
_cell.length_a   1.000
_cell.length_b   1.000
_cell.length_c   1.000
_cell.angle_alpha   90.00
_cell.angle_beta   90.00
_cell.angle_gamma   90.00
#
_symmetry.space_group_name_H-M   'P 1'
#
loop_
_entity.id
_entity.type
_entity.pdbx_description
1 polymer ?
#
loop_
_entity_poly.entity_id
_entity_poly.type
_entity_poly.pdbx_seq_one_letter_code
_entity_poly.pdbx_strand_id
1 'polypeptide(L)'
;MLIISYLLLSLALFLFCFFKRWHLFCCLSYSVFLVCFLAIIPLPGEDKVKYTAPTQVVFRFDEHRFIQLTGYGCQGRMYYVDDQKQIYYELARHSAKVLTEPFAHMPEDYIFIPSTDYSDIDFSQDGGRSFTSIQLPTTDLTGHYRPDYNTVENIVVMNNQFFLKDKNRGIYRSPKPIGSGFAILSPAHEEYLAGLIQYAGYRWTDQPQTMPIMPANYPGWQRWQCAPNLKQSITVYNRYAPLIKLQTQLRHLLGVTDEVRHEKETN
;
A
#
# COMPACT_ATOMS: atom_id res chain seq x y z
N MET A 1 -45.70 -23.89 -3.21
CA MET A 1 -46.74 -24.40 -4.14
C MET A 1 -47.77 -23.32 -4.48
N LEU A 2 -48.40 -22.66 -3.49
CA LEU A 2 -49.44 -21.62 -3.70
C LEU A 2 -49.01 -20.46 -4.63
N ILE A 3 -47.81 -19.89 -4.46
CA ILE A 3 -47.36 -18.76 -5.29
C ILE A 3 -47.19 -19.12 -6.77
N ILE A 4 -46.71 -20.33 -7.08
CA ILE A 4 -46.54 -20.78 -8.46
C ILE A 4 -47.91 -20.91 -9.12
N SER A 5 -48.91 -21.40 -8.37
CA SER A 5 -50.30 -21.42 -8.82
C SER A 5 -50.86 -20.02 -9.08
N TYR A 6 -50.61 -19.03 -8.21
CA TYR A 6 -51.02 -17.64 -8.43
C TYR A 6 -50.33 -16.99 -9.64
N LEU A 7 -49.04 -17.29 -9.86
CA LEU A 7 -48.30 -16.81 -11.03
C LEU A 7 -48.89 -17.39 -12.34
N LEU A 8 -49.17 -18.69 -12.38
CA LEU A 8 -49.77 -19.35 -13.54
C LEU A 8 -51.21 -18.86 -13.80
N LEU A 9 -52.00 -18.67 -12.74
CA LEU A 9 -53.39 -18.21 -12.85
C LEU A 9 -53.45 -16.75 -13.32
N SER A 10 -52.60 -15.87 -12.80
CA SER A 10 -52.50 -14.47 -13.23
C SER A 10 -51.98 -14.32 -14.67
N LEU A 11 -51.09 -15.21 -15.12
CA LEU A 11 -50.65 -15.27 -16.51
C LEU A 11 -51.80 -15.69 -17.45
N ALA A 12 -52.56 -16.73 -17.08
CA ALA A 12 -53.70 -17.20 -17.87
C ALA A 12 -54.82 -16.13 -17.96
N LEU A 13 -55.13 -15.46 -16.83
CA LEU A 13 -56.10 -14.37 -16.79
C LEU A 13 -55.65 -13.16 -17.60
N PHE A 14 -54.35 -12.83 -17.58
CA PHE A 14 -53.78 -11.76 -18.40
C PHE A 14 -53.97 -12.05 -19.89
N LEU A 15 -53.60 -13.25 -20.35
CA LEU A 15 -53.76 -13.67 -21.74
C LEU A 15 -55.22 -13.62 -22.17
N PHE A 16 -56.13 -14.15 -21.35
CA PHE A 16 -57.57 -14.11 -21.62
C PHE A 16 -58.12 -12.69 -21.74
N CYS A 17 -57.77 -11.80 -20.81
CA CYS A 17 -58.20 -10.40 -20.86
C CYS A 17 -57.61 -9.65 -22.06
N PHE A 18 -56.39 -10.00 -22.48
CA PHE A 18 -55.69 -9.39 -23.60
C PHE A 18 -56.41 -9.69 -24.92
N PHE A 19 -56.76 -10.95 -25.14
CA PHE A 19 -57.56 -11.36 -26.31
C PHE A 19 -58.96 -10.75 -26.31
N LYS A 20 -59.56 -10.53 -25.13
CA LYS A 20 -60.89 -9.92 -24.99
C LYS A 20 -60.89 -8.38 -25.01
N ARG A 21 -59.72 -7.73 -25.16
CA ARG A 21 -59.53 -6.25 -25.12
C ARG A 21 -60.02 -5.58 -23.82
N TRP A 22 -59.94 -6.28 -22.69
CA TRP A 22 -60.34 -5.75 -21.38
C TRP A 22 -59.16 -5.06 -20.69
N HIS A 23 -58.83 -3.86 -21.16
CA HIS A 23 -57.61 -3.14 -20.79
C HIS A 23 -57.40 -2.96 -19.27
N LEU A 24 -58.46 -2.66 -18.51
CA LEU A 24 -58.35 -2.46 -17.05
C LEU A 24 -57.97 -3.75 -16.31
N PHE A 25 -58.64 -4.86 -16.65
CA PHE A 25 -58.39 -6.18 -16.04
C PHE A 25 -57.05 -6.77 -16.48
N CYS A 26 -56.61 -6.48 -17.72
CA CYS A 26 -55.25 -6.77 -18.17
C CYS A 26 -54.20 -6.11 -17.28
N CYS A 27 -54.32 -4.80 -17.01
CA CYS A 27 -53.36 -4.07 -16.20
C CYS A 27 -53.29 -4.63 -14.76
N LEU A 28 -54.44 -4.94 -14.16
CA LEU A 28 -54.49 -5.56 -12.82
C LEU A 28 -53.83 -6.94 -12.80
N SER A 29 -54.20 -7.82 -13.75
CA SER A 29 -53.65 -9.18 -13.83
C SER A 29 -52.14 -9.18 -14.08
N TYR A 30 -51.66 -8.27 -14.92
CA TYR A 30 -50.23 -8.10 -15.20
C TYR A 30 -49.46 -7.57 -13.99
N SER A 31 -50.05 -6.66 -13.22
CA SER A 31 -49.43 -6.12 -12.00
C SER A 31 -49.26 -7.21 -10.94
N VAL A 32 -50.28 -8.07 -10.77
CA VAL A 32 -50.20 -9.25 -9.88
C VAL A 32 -49.12 -10.23 -10.37
N PHE A 33 -49.07 -10.50 -11.67
CA PHE A 33 -48.03 -11.34 -12.27
C PHE A 33 -46.62 -10.80 -11.98
N LEU A 34 -46.37 -9.51 -12.17
CA LEU A 34 -45.06 -8.89 -11.89
C LEU A 34 -44.66 -8.99 -10.42
N VAL A 35 -45.59 -8.75 -9.49
CA VAL A 35 -45.31 -8.87 -8.05
C VAL A 35 -44.95 -10.30 -7.67
N CYS A 36 -45.72 -11.29 -8.16
CA CYS A 36 -45.42 -12.70 -7.94
C CYS A 36 -44.10 -13.12 -8.61
N PHE A 37 -43.80 -12.60 -9.80
CA PHE A 37 -42.57 -12.89 -10.51
C PHE A 37 -41.35 -12.34 -9.74
N LEU A 38 -41.38 -11.08 -9.33
CA LEU A 38 -40.33 -10.46 -8.52
C LEU A 38 -40.10 -11.19 -7.18
N ALA A 39 -41.15 -11.78 -6.60
CA ALA A 39 -41.02 -12.58 -5.37
C ALA A 39 -40.26 -13.90 -5.61
N ILE A 40 -40.29 -14.49 -6.81
CA ILE A 40 -39.75 -15.83 -7.09
C ILE A 40 -38.40 -15.81 -7.80
N ILE A 41 -38.08 -14.77 -8.59
CA ILE A 41 -36.83 -14.71 -9.37
C ILE A 41 -35.63 -15.01 -8.46
N PRO A 42 -34.77 -15.97 -8.81
CA PRO A 42 -33.55 -16.23 -8.06
C PRO A 42 -32.62 -15.02 -8.20
N LEU A 43 -32.39 -14.31 -7.10
CA LEU A 43 -31.36 -13.27 -7.04
C LEU A 43 -30.06 -13.91 -6.56
N PRO A 44 -28.94 -13.75 -7.30
CA PRO A 44 -27.66 -14.23 -6.82
C PRO A 44 -27.17 -13.37 -5.65
N GLY A 45 -26.66 -14.02 -4.61
CA GLY A 45 -25.49 -13.53 -3.90
C GLY A 45 -25.62 -13.39 -2.39
N GLU A 46 -24.58 -13.86 -1.73
CA GLU A 46 -24.19 -13.47 -0.38
C GLU A 46 -23.02 -12.49 -0.48
N ASP A 47 -22.79 -11.72 0.59
CA ASP A 47 -21.59 -10.90 0.70
C ASP A 47 -20.36 -11.82 0.66
N LYS A 48 -19.35 -11.45 -0.13
CA LYS A 48 -18.15 -12.26 -0.29
C LYS A 48 -16.96 -11.60 0.39
N VAL A 49 -16.30 -12.34 1.26
CA VAL A 49 -15.01 -11.92 1.82
C VAL A 49 -13.93 -12.22 0.79
N LYS A 50 -13.23 -11.18 0.31
CA LYS A 50 -12.09 -11.31 -0.61
C LYS A 50 -10.82 -10.86 0.08
N TYR A 51 -9.77 -11.65 -0.01
CA TYR A 51 -8.44 -11.22 0.42
C TYR A 51 -7.77 -10.38 -0.66
N THR A 52 -7.21 -9.25 -0.24
CA THR A 52 -6.44 -8.35 -1.10
C THR A 52 -5.01 -8.24 -0.60
N ALA A 53 -4.12 -7.70 -1.45
CA ALA A 53 -2.78 -7.35 -1.01
C ALA A 53 -2.90 -6.38 0.19
N PRO A 54 -2.33 -6.74 1.36
CA PRO A 54 -2.46 -5.91 2.54
C PRO A 54 -1.64 -4.63 2.39
N THR A 55 -2.17 -3.55 2.94
CA THR A 55 -1.49 -2.26 3.06
C THR A 55 -1.03 -2.05 4.49
N GLN A 56 0.24 -1.71 4.68
CA GLN A 56 0.83 -1.47 6.00
C GLN A 56 1.90 -0.38 5.95
N VAL A 57 2.08 0.32 7.07
CA VAL A 57 3.21 1.24 7.27
C VAL A 57 4.44 0.40 7.59
N VAL A 58 5.50 0.55 6.79
CA VAL A 58 6.74 -0.21 6.93
C VAL A 58 7.92 0.60 7.46
N PHE A 59 7.81 1.92 7.45
CA PHE A 59 8.77 2.82 8.10
C PHE A 59 8.08 4.13 8.48
N ARG A 60 8.48 4.74 9.61
CA ARG A 60 7.99 6.06 10.04
C ARG A 60 9.17 7.00 10.23
N PHE A 61 9.09 8.18 9.62
CA PHE A 61 10.03 9.28 9.87
C PHE A 61 9.59 10.10 11.08
N ASP A 62 8.28 10.31 11.22
CA ASP A 62 7.63 10.97 12.33
C ASP A 62 6.12 10.59 12.38
N GLU A 63 5.30 11.43 13.01
CA GLU A 63 3.86 11.23 13.14
C GLU A 63 3.10 11.28 11.80
N HIS A 64 3.53 12.15 10.88
CA HIS A 64 2.81 12.46 9.64
C HIS A 64 3.46 11.87 8.39
N ARG A 65 4.75 11.52 8.46
CA ARG A 65 5.54 11.02 7.34
C ARG A 65 5.93 9.57 7.51
N PHE A 66 5.60 8.76 6.52
CA PHE A 66 5.83 7.33 6.58
C PHE A 66 5.95 6.70 5.20
N ILE A 67 6.46 5.47 5.18
CA ILE A 67 6.50 4.61 4.00
C ILE A 67 5.41 3.58 4.13
N GLN A 68 4.54 3.54 3.12
CA GLN A 68 3.45 2.58 3.01
C GLN A 68 3.81 1.50 1.98
N LEU A 69 3.59 0.24 2.33
CA LEU A 69 3.72 -0.90 1.43
C LEU A 69 2.37 -1.55 1.21
N THR A 70 2.02 -1.80 -0.04
CA THR A 70 0.89 -2.66 -0.43
C THR A 70 1.42 -3.88 -1.18
N GLY A 71 1.33 -5.06 -0.57
CA GLY A 71 1.93 -6.27 -1.13
C GLY A 71 1.97 -7.46 -0.17
N TYR A 72 2.60 -8.56 -0.60
CA TYR A 72 2.67 -9.81 0.16
C TYR A 72 4.10 -10.08 0.62
N GLY A 73 4.27 -10.69 1.80
CA GLY A 73 5.58 -11.12 2.28
C GLY A 73 6.61 -9.98 2.35
N CYS A 74 6.17 -8.77 2.72
CA CYS A 74 7.03 -7.58 2.79
C CYS A 74 7.63 -7.13 1.45
N GLN A 75 6.96 -7.47 0.34
CA GLN A 75 7.31 -7.03 -1.00
C GLN A 75 6.08 -6.53 -1.76
N GLY A 76 6.21 -5.45 -2.52
CA GLY A 76 5.12 -4.94 -3.35
C GLY A 76 5.29 -3.49 -3.82
N ARG A 77 4.17 -2.78 -3.88
CA ARG A 77 4.13 -1.35 -4.23
C ARG A 77 4.48 -0.53 -3.00
N MET A 78 5.34 0.48 -3.15
CA MET A 78 5.80 1.30 -2.03
C MET A 78 5.56 2.78 -2.31
N TYR A 79 5.12 3.48 -1.28
CA TYR A 79 4.78 4.89 -1.34
C TYR A 79 5.41 5.65 -0.19
N TYR A 80 5.89 6.84 -0.49
CA TYR A 80 6.13 7.86 0.52
C TYR A 80 4.83 8.64 0.74
N VAL A 81 4.46 8.83 2.01
CA VAL A 81 3.24 9.54 2.41
C VAL A 81 3.60 10.62 3.41
N ASP A 82 3.10 11.83 3.19
CA ASP A 82 3.06 12.92 4.18
C ASP A 82 1.60 13.38 4.29
N ASP A 83 0.93 12.97 5.38
CA ASP A 83 -0.47 13.29 5.60
C ASP A 83 -0.68 14.79 5.86
N GLN A 84 0.28 15.49 6.44
CA GLN A 84 0.14 16.91 6.74
C GLN A 84 0.24 17.76 5.47
N LYS A 85 1.16 17.41 4.57
CA LYS A 85 1.36 18.09 3.28
C LYS A 85 0.51 17.51 2.15
N GLN A 86 -0.29 16.46 2.42
CA GLN A 86 -1.10 15.73 1.44
C GLN A 86 -0.25 15.22 0.26
N ILE A 87 0.93 14.68 0.58
CA ILE A 87 1.85 14.10 -0.41
C ILE A 87 1.64 12.59 -0.44
N TYR A 88 1.48 12.05 -1.64
CA TYR A 88 1.43 10.62 -1.90
C TYR A 88 2.28 10.31 -3.13
N TYR A 89 3.52 9.89 -2.90
CA TYR A 89 4.50 9.66 -3.95
C TYR A 89 4.78 8.17 -4.16
N GLU A 90 4.67 7.68 -5.39
CA GLU A 90 5.00 6.29 -5.74
C GLU A 90 6.53 6.13 -5.85
N LEU A 91 7.13 5.48 -4.85
CA LEU A 91 8.56 5.16 -4.86
C LEU A 91 8.84 3.98 -5.79
N ALA A 92 8.01 2.94 -5.70
CA ALA A 92 8.21 1.72 -6.47
C ALA A 92 6.89 1.04 -6.81
N ARG A 93 6.78 0.61 -8.07
CA ARG A 93 5.53 0.09 -8.63
C ARG A 93 5.15 -1.31 -8.17
N HIS A 94 6.09 -2.26 -8.09
CA HIS A 94 5.76 -3.68 -7.89
C HIS A 94 6.76 -4.51 -7.07
N SER A 95 8.03 -4.11 -7.00
CA SER A 95 9.13 -4.97 -6.56
C SER A 95 9.88 -4.46 -5.33
N ALA A 96 9.36 -3.43 -4.66
CA ALA A 96 9.99 -2.88 -3.47
C ALA A 96 9.98 -3.93 -2.37
N LYS A 97 11.11 -4.13 -1.70
CA LYS A 97 11.23 -5.04 -0.56
C LYS A 97 11.61 -4.24 0.67
N VAL A 98 11.00 -4.58 1.80
CA VAL A 98 11.35 -3.98 3.09
C VAL A 98 12.78 -4.39 3.47
N LEU A 99 13.54 -3.41 3.92
CA LEU A 99 14.92 -3.57 4.34
C LEU A 99 14.99 -4.08 5.78
N THR A 100 16.04 -4.85 6.09
CA THR A 100 16.17 -5.52 7.39
C THR A 100 17.19 -4.85 8.31
N GLU A 101 18.15 -4.12 7.74
CA GLU A 101 19.21 -3.50 8.53
C GLU A 101 18.70 -2.27 9.28
N PRO A 102 19.33 -1.91 10.41
CA PRO A 102 19.09 -0.64 11.09
C PRO A 102 19.12 0.54 10.11
N PHE A 103 18.06 1.33 10.18
CA PHE A 103 17.86 2.50 9.32
C PHE A 103 17.11 3.55 10.12
N ALA A 104 17.75 4.69 10.36
CA ALA A 104 17.14 5.80 11.05
C ALA A 104 17.28 7.07 10.21
N HIS A 105 16.24 7.89 10.16
CA HIS A 105 16.21 9.04 9.28
C HIS A 105 15.50 10.21 9.95
N MET A 106 16.22 11.31 10.18
CA MET A 106 15.65 12.50 10.79
C MET A 106 14.50 13.09 9.94
N PRO A 107 13.47 13.65 10.59
CA PRO A 107 12.33 14.24 9.93
C PRO A 107 12.66 15.61 9.29
N GLU A 108 13.48 15.64 8.24
CA GLU A 108 13.94 16.84 7.52
C GLU A 108 13.36 16.92 6.09
N ASP A 109 13.61 18.00 5.35
CA ASP A 109 13.13 18.13 3.96
C ASP A 109 13.92 17.23 2.99
N TYR A 110 15.15 16.89 3.34
CA TYR A 110 15.95 15.92 2.59
C TYR A 110 15.55 14.51 3.01
N ILE A 111 15.03 13.73 2.08
CA ILE A 111 14.53 12.37 2.34
C ILE A 111 15.37 11.38 1.55
N PHE A 112 15.86 10.35 2.22
CA PHE A 112 16.60 9.25 1.64
C PHE A 112 15.89 7.96 1.96
N ILE A 113 15.61 7.17 0.94
CA ILE A 113 15.01 5.86 1.09
C ILE A 113 15.88 4.87 0.33
N PRO A 114 16.64 4.02 1.03
CA PRO A 114 17.44 3.01 0.36
C PRO A 114 16.52 2.03 -0.40
N SER A 115 16.96 1.61 -1.58
CA SER A 115 16.32 0.57 -2.36
C SER A 115 16.59 -0.81 -1.76
N THR A 116 15.94 -1.85 -2.31
CA THR A 116 15.95 -3.25 -1.84
C THR A 116 17.34 -3.83 -1.49
N ASP A 117 18.40 -3.39 -2.14
CA ASP A 117 19.76 -3.89 -1.93
C ASP A 117 20.72 -2.83 -1.42
N TYR A 118 20.24 -1.68 -0.92
CA TYR A 118 21.04 -0.52 -0.46
C TYR A 118 21.94 0.12 -1.51
N SER A 119 21.89 -0.37 -2.74
CA SER A 119 22.81 0.03 -3.79
C SER A 119 22.28 1.21 -4.61
N ASP A 120 21.00 1.54 -4.43
CA ASP A 120 20.35 2.75 -4.92
C ASP A 120 19.60 3.43 -3.78
N ILE A 121 19.35 4.73 -3.93
CA ILE A 121 18.54 5.52 -3.00
C ILE A 121 17.54 6.34 -3.79
N ASP A 122 16.30 6.35 -3.32
CA ASP A 122 15.32 7.37 -3.69
C ASP A 122 15.53 8.62 -2.84
N PHE A 123 15.89 9.71 -3.50
CA PHE A 123 16.30 10.95 -2.88
C PHE A 123 15.33 12.09 -3.17
N SER A 124 14.91 12.80 -2.14
CA SER A 124 14.13 14.05 -2.25
C SER A 124 14.84 15.19 -1.55
N GLN A 125 14.79 16.39 -2.14
CA GLN A 125 15.29 17.64 -1.57
C GLN A 125 14.15 18.60 -1.17
N ASP A 126 12.91 18.25 -1.50
CA ASP A 126 11.75 19.15 -1.44
C ASP A 126 10.67 18.63 -0.47
N GLY A 127 11.08 17.86 0.54
CA GLY A 127 10.19 17.28 1.54
C GLY A 127 9.26 16.21 0.98
N GLY A 128 9.72 15.47 -0.04
CA GLY A 128 9.03 14.32 -0.62
C GLY A 128 8.05 14.65 -1.75
N ARG A 129 8.04 15.89 -2.27
CA ARG A 129 7.18 16.26 -3.41
C ARG A 129 7.68 15.64 -4.71
N SER A 130 8.99 15.48 -4.84
CA SER A 130 9.64 14.74 -5.92
C SER A 130 10.76 13.87 -5.39
N PHE A 131 11.02 12.75 -6.07
CA PHE A 131 12.14 11.87 -5.79
C PHE A 131 12.93 11.61 -7.06
N THR A 132 14.25 11.51 -6.91
CA THR A 132 15.17 11.01 -7.93
C THR A 132 15.85 9.76 -7.40
N SER A 133 15.76 8.67 -8.15
CA SER A 133 16.50 7.44 -7.85
C SER A 133 17.92 7.58 -8.38
N ILE A 134 18.90 7.44 -7.49
CA ILE A 134 20.32 7.48 -7.84
C ILE A 134 21.02 6.23 -7.34
N GLN A 135 21.94 5.71 -8.13
CA GLN A 135 22.86 4.68 -7.67
C GLN A 135 23.71 5.28 -6.55
N LEU A 136 23.89 4.54 -5.46
CA LEU A 136 24.73 4.97 -4.36
C LEU A 136 26.16 5.14 -4.88
N PRO A 137 26.63 6.37 -5.10
CA PRO A 137 27.90 6.59 -5.74
C PRO A 137 28.95 6.50 -4.63
N THR A 138 29.34 5.27 -4.29
CA THR A 138 30.41 5.04 -3.35
C THR A 138 31.72 4.89 -4.10
N THR A 139 32.69 5.72 -3.74
CA THR A 139 34.03 5.68 -4.32
C THR A 139 35.02 5.40 -3.22
N ASP A 140 35.92 4.46 -3.48
CA ASP A 140 37.09 4.20 -2.66
C ASP A 140 38.37 4.42 -3.46
N LEU A 141 39.52 4.03 -2.89
CA LEU A 141 40.83 4.13 -3.56
C LEU A 141 41.01 3.13 -4.71
N THR A 142 40.22 2.06 -4.73
CA THR A 142 40.28 0.97 -5.72
C THR A 142 39.27 1.12 -6.86
N GLY A 143 38.32 2.04 -6.74
CA GLY A 143 37.34 2.39 -7.78
C GLY A 143 35.93 2.60 -7.23
N HIS A 144 34.94 2.27 -8.05
CA HIS A 144 33.55 2.28 -7.64
C HIS A 144 33.24 1.06 -6.77
N TYR A 145 32.76 1.33 -5.57
CA TYR A 145 32.17 0.33 -4.71
C TYR A 145 30.65 0.40 -4.82
N ARG A 146 29.97 -0.73 -4.61
CA ARG A 146 28.52 -0.77 -4.55
C ARG A 146 28.16 -1.58 -3.30
N PRO A 147 27.71 -0.94 -2.21
CA PRO A 147 27.28 -1.67 -1.04
C PRO A 147 26.03 -2.47 -1.38
N ASP A 148 25.87 -3.58 -0.67
CA ASP A 148 24.74 -4.47 -0.83
C ASP A 148 24.19 -4.94 0.53
N TYR A 149 23.17 -5.79 0.50
CA TYR A 149 22.57 -6.33 1.72
C TYR A 149 23.55 -7.11 2.62
N ASN A 150 24.64 -7.65 2.06
CA ASN A 150 25.63 -8.38 2.84
C ASN A 150 26.59 -7.44 3.54
N THR A 151 26.86 -6.26 2.98
CA THR A 151 27.91 -5.35 3.45
C THR A 151 27.39 -4.20 4.30
N VAL A 152 26.15 -3.75 4.08
CA VAL A 152 25.53 -2.71 4.92
C VAL A 152 25.26 -3.23 6.33
N GLU A 153 25.63 -2.44 7.33
CA GLU A 153 25.37 -2.71 8.75
C GLU A 153 24.38 -1.71 9.36
N ASN A 154 24.46 -0.44 8.99
CA ASN A 154 23.61 0.62 9.56
C ASN A 154 23.59 1.84 8.64
N ILE A 155 22.44 2.49 8.52
CA ILE A 155 22.28 3.76 7.82
C ILE A 155 21.63 4.78 8.75
N VAL A 156 22.23 5.97 8.84
CA VAL A 156 21.68 7.11 9.58
C VAL A 156 21.66 8.34 8.68
N VAL A 157 20.53 9.03 8.64
CA VAL A 157 20.42 10.35 8.03
C VAL A 157 20.07 11.36 9.11
N MET A 158 20.91 12.38 9.27
CA MET A 158 20.72 13.41 10.29
C MET A 158 21.40 14.71 9.86
N ASN A 159 20.76 15.85 10.09
CA ASN A 159 21.28 17.18 9.77
C ASN A 159 21.64 17.35 8.28
N ASN A 160 20.77 16.88 7.39
CA ASN A 160 20.92 16.86 5.94
C ASN A 160 22.23 16.19 5.48
N GLN A 161 22.64 15.14 6.18
CA GLN A 161 23.82 14.35 5.87
C GLN A 161 23.49 12.85 5.99
N PHE A 162 23.97 12.08 5.02
CA PHE A 162 23.82 10.64 4.95
C PHE A 162 25.07 9.96 5.51
N PHE A 163 24.87 8.90 6.32
CA PHE A 163 25.93 8.06 6.87
C PHE A 163 25.57 6.59 6.64
N LEU A 164 26.55 5.80 6.20
CA LEU A 164 26.43 4.37 5.98
C LEU A 164 27.61 3.66 6.63
N LYS A 165 27.33 2.72 7.53
CA LYS A 165 28.34 1.80 8.06
C LYS A 165 28.40 0.55 7.20
N ASP A 166 29.57 0.29 6.66
CA ASP A 166 29.92 -0.93 5.94
C ASP A 166 30.70 -1.88 6.83
N LYS A 167 30.33 -3.17 6.84
CA LYS A 167 30.98 -4.21 7.66
C LYS A 167 32.47 -4.35 7.38
N ASN A 168 32.90 -4.09 6.15
CA ASN A 168 34.26 -4.36 5.68
C ASN A 168 35.08 -3.09 5.43
N ARG A 169 34.43 -1.93 5.25
CA ARG A 169 35.07 -0.72 4.71
C ARG A 169 34.92 0.54 5.55
N GLY A 170 34.23 0.46 6.70
CA GLY A 170 34.10 1.56 7.65
C GLY A 170 32.87 2.45 7.39
N ILE A 171 32.94 3.70 7.82
CA ILE A 171 31.79 4.63 7.75
C ILE A 171 31.93 5.52 6.52
N TYR A 172 30.99 5.38 5.61
CA TYR A 172 30.79 6.27 4.49
C TYR A 172 29.89 7.43 4.89
N ARG A 173 30.10 8.59 4.28
CA ARG A 173 29.20 9.73 4.46
C ARG A 173 29.10 10.61 3.24
N SER A 174 28.02 11.38 3.17
CA SER A 174 27.88 12.46 2.21
C SER A 174 28.52 13.76 2.70
N PRO A 175 28.73 14.76 1.82
CA PRO A 175 28.97 16.14 2.22
C PRO A 175 27.89 16.69 3.16
N LYS A 176 28.23 17.75 3.90
CA LYS A 176 27.33 18.51 4.76
C LYS A 176 27.38 20.00 4.36
N PRO A 177 26.26 20.63 3.94
CA PRO A 177 25.00 19.98 3.56
C PRO A 177 25.19 19.13 2.31
N ILE A 178 24.26 18.22 2.05
CA ILE A 178 24.39 17.27 0.93
C ILE A 178 24.44 17.92 -0.46
N GLY A 179 24.02 19.19 -0.59
CA GLY A 179 24.28 20.04 -1.75
C GLY A 179 23.82 19.46 -3.11
N SER A 180 24.38 19.99 -4.21
CA SER A 180 24.11 19.54 -5.59
C SER A 180 25.06 18.44 -6.09
N GLY A 181 26.16 18.17 -5.37
CA GLY A 181 27.12 17.12 -5.70
C GLY A 181 26.96 15.94 -4.74
N PHE A 182 25.99 15.06 -5.00
CA PHE A 182 25.79 13.87 -4.19
C PHE A 182 26.90 12.84 -4.48
N ALA A 183 27.92 12.79 -3.63
CA ALA A 183 28.94 11.75 -3.60
C ALA A 183 29.03 11.19 -2.18
N ILE A 184 29.05 9.86 -2.02
CA ILE A 184 29.22 9.22 -0.71
C ILE A 184 30.64 8.65 -0.65
N LEU A 185 31.45 9.19 0.24
CA LEU A 185 32.88 8.91 0.26
C LEU A 185 33.24 7.96 1.38
N SER A 186 34.20 7.07 1.09
CA SER A 186 34.84 6.25 2.13
C SER A 186 35.87 7.07 2.91
N PRO A 187 36.22 6.68 4.15
CA PRO A 187 37.27 7.36 4.91
C PRO A 187 38.61 7.45 4.15
N ALA A 188 38.97 6.37 3.44
CA ALA A 188 40.20 6.32 2.66
C ALA A 188 40.18 7.26 1.44
N HIS A 189 39.02 7.42 0.79
CA HIS A 189 38.88 8.35 -0.33
C HIS A 189 38.88 9.80 0.17
N GLU A 190 38.28 10.08 1.33
CA GLU A 190 38.36 11.40 1.97
C GLU A 190 39.82 11.78 2.29
N GLU A 191 40.59 10.87 2.89
CA GLU A 191 42.01 11.09 3.20
C GLU A 191 42.83 11.38 1.93
N TYR A 192 42.57 10.63 0.86
CA TYR A 192 43.19 10.85 -0.45
C TYR A 192 42.89 12.25 -1.01
N LEU A 193 41.62 12.66 -1.01
CA LEU A 193 41.22 13.99 -1.50
C LEU A 193 41.82 15.12 -0.65
N ALA A 194 41.94 14.92 0.66
CA ALA A 194 42.56 15.90 1.56
C ALA A 194 44.05 16.13 1.25
N GLY A 195 44.75 15.12 0.72
CA GLY A 195 46.15 15.23 0.29
C GLY A 195 46.37 15.97 -1.04
N LEU A 196 45.31 16.22 -1.81
CA LEU A 196 45.41 16.89 -3.11
C LEU A 196 45.47 18.42 -2.95
N ILE A 197 46.61 19.02 -3.30
CA ILE A 197 46.87 20.48 -3.21
C ILE A 197 45.82 21.32 -3.96
N GLN A 198 45.24 20.77 -5.04
CA GLN A 198 44.24 21.44 -5.88
C GLN A 198 42.79 21.14 -5.51
N TYR A 199 42.53 20.31 -4.49
CA TYR A 199 41.17 19.98 -4.10
C TYR A 199 40.51 21.19 -3.39
N ALA A 200 39.59 21.82 -4.11
CA ALA A 200 38.74 22.92 -3.64
C ALA A 200 37.37 22.43 -3.11
N GLY A 201 37.16 21.11 -3.00
CA GLY A 201 35.95 20.56 -2.42
C GLY A 201 35.91 20.70 -0.90
N TYR A 202 34.79 20.30 -0.30
CA TYR A 202 34.56 20.44 1.14
C TYR A 202 35.62 19.65 1.93
N ARG A 203 36.52 20.34 2.63
CA ARG A 203 37.48 19.70 3.54
C ARG A 203 36.74 19.32 4.81
N TRP A 204 36.51 18.03 5.02
CA TRP A 204 35.92 17.54 6.26
C TRP A 204 36.94 17.63 7.39
N THR A 205 36.68 18.50 8.37
CA THR A 205 37.56 18.72 9.52
C THR A 205 37.43 17.63 10.59
N ASP A 206 36.34 16.86 10.54
CA ASP A 206 36.02 15.75 11.44
C ASP A 206 35.96 14.45 10.65
N GLN A 207 36.62 13.38 11.09
CA GLN A 207 36.41 12.02 10.57
C GLN A 207 35.60 11.24 11.61
N PRO A 208 34.30 10.97 11.39
CA PRO A 208 33.48 10.28 12.36
C PRO A 208 34.01 8.86 12.53
N GLN A 209 34.60 8.60 13.70
CA GLN A 209 35.05 7.27 14.10
C GLN A 209 33.87 6.35 14.46
N THR A 210 32.68 6.93 14.67
CA THR A 210 31.47 6.22 15.07
C THR A 210 30.26 6.77 14.33
N MET A 211 29.24 5.92 14.18
CA MET A 211 27.98 6.35 13.58
C MET A 211 27.30 7.40 14.45
N PRO A 212 26.66 8.42 13.87
CA PRO A 212 25.85 9.36 14.63
C PRO A 212 24.74 8.62 15.40
N ILE A 213 24.50 9.08 16.63
CA ILE A 213 23.46 8.56 17.49
C ILE A 213 22.23 9.46 17.35
N MET A 214 21.07 8.86 17.06
CA MET A 214 19.82 9.59 17.03
C MET A 214 19.51 10.22 18.39
N PRO A 215 18.98 11.45 18.43
CA PRO A 215 18.67 12.11 19.69
C PRO A 215 17.56 11.35 20.44
N ALA A 216 17.54 11.46 21.77
CA ALA A 216 16.61 10.71 22.62
C ALA A 216 15.12 11.00 22.32
N ASN A 217 14.82 12.16 21.76
CA ASN A 217 13.49 12.59 21.36
C ASN A 217 13.16 12.30 19.88
N TYR A 218 13.95 11.50 19.18
CA TYR A 218 13.68 11.12 17.79
C TYR A 218 12.34 10.37 17.68
N PRO A 219 11.35 10.91 16.93
CA PRO A 219 10.00 10.36 16.90
C PRO A 219 9.83 9.19 15.92
N GLY A 220 10.78 9.03 14.99
CA GLY A 220 10.72 8.03 13.92
C GLY A 220 11.18 6.64 14.36
N TRP A 221 11.07 5.69 13.44
CA TRP A 221 11.59 4.35 13.63
C TRP A 221 13.09 4.28 13.33
N GLN A 222 13.79 3.40 14.04
CA GLN A 222 15.23 3.14 13.84
C GLN A 222 15.50 1.90 12.96
N ARG A 223 14.42 1.29 12.46
CA ARG A 223 14.44 0.21 11.49
C ARG A 223 13.10 0.12 10.82
N TRP A 224 13.09 -0.49 9.64
CA TRP A 224 11.85 -0.88 9.01
C TRP A 224 11.14 -1.96 9.83
N GLN A 225 9.82 -2.00 9.71
CA GLN A 225 8.99 -3.02 10.31
C GLN A 225 8.07 -3.58 9.25
N CYS A 226 7.79 -4.88 9.30
CA CYS A 226 6.82 -5.47 8.40
C CYS A 226 6.23 -6.74 9.01
N ALA A 227 4.92 -6.91 8.84
CA ALA A 227 4.21 -8.14 9.12
C ALA A 227 4.08 -8.96 7.82
N PRO A 228 4.93 -9.98 7.59
CA PRO A 228 4.92 -10.75 6.34
C PRO A 228 3.65 -11.58 6.16
N ASN A 229 3.02 -11.97 7.27
CA ASN A 229 1.81 -12.79 7.31
C ASN A 229 0.52 -11.95 7.43
N LEU A 230 0.60 -10.64 7.21
CA LEU A 230 -0.55 -9.75 7.30
C LEU A 230 -1.61 -10.19 6.28
N LYS A 231 -2.85 -10.35 6.73
CA LYS A 231 -4.01 -10.66 5.89
C LYS A 231 -4.97 -9.49 5.96
N GLN A 232 -5.37 -8.98 4.80
CA GLN A 232 -6.39 -7.95 4.70
C GLN A 232 -7.55 -8.49 3.88
N SER A 233 -8.72 -8.55 4.51
CA SER A 233 -9.97 -8.93 3.89
C SER A 233 -10.81 -7.70 3.59
N ILE A 234 -11.40 -7.65 2.41
CA ILE A 234 -12.46 -6.71 2.07
C ILE A 234 -13.78 -7.46 1.92
N THR A 235 -14.85 -6.87 2.44
CA THR A 235 -16.21 -7.35 2.20
C THR A 235 -16.69 -6.79 0.87
N VAL A 236 -16.87 -7.66 -0.10
CA VAL A 236 -17.51 -7.31 -1.37
C VAL A 236 -19.02 -7.48 -1.17
N TYR A 237 -19.69 -6.36 -0.89
CA TYR A 237 -21.13 -6.33 -0.68
C TYR A 237 -21.88 -6.77 -1.93
N ASN A 238 -22.92 -7.58 -1.74
CA ASN A 238 -23.79 -7.97 -2.84
C ASN A 238 -24.54 -6.75 -3.38
N ARG A 239 -24.36 -6.46 -4.67
CA ARG A 239 -25.08 -5.39 -5.39
C ARG A 239 -26.61 -5.58 -5.33
N TYR A 240 -27.08 -6.81 -5.20
CA TYR A 240 -28.50 -7.14 -5.11
C TYR A 240 -29.04 -7.12 -3.68
N ALA A 241 -28.25 -6.82 -2.65
CA ALA A 241 -28.71 -6.81 -1.25
C ALA A 241 -29.99 -5.97 -1.01
N PRO A 242 -30.17 -4.78 -1.60
CA PRO A 242 -31.43 -4.03 -1.46
C PRO A 242 -32.63 -4.75 -2.11
N LEU A 243 -32.41 -5.39 -3.26
CA LEU A 243 -33.44 -6.15 -3.99
C LEU A 243 -33.80 -7.45 -3.25
N ILE A 244 -32.82 -8.12 -2.65
CA ILE A 244 -33.03 -9.29 -1.79
C ILE A 244 -33.89 -8.89 -0.60
N LYS A 245 -33.57 -7.79 0.09
CA LYS A 245 -34.37 -7.28 1.21
C LYS A 245 -35.83 -6.99 0.79
N LEU A 246 -36.03 -6.36 -0.36
CA LEU A 246 -37.36 -6.12 -0.92
C LEU A 246 -38.09 -7.43 -1.25
N GLN A 247 -37.39 -8.40 -1.84
CA GLN A 247 -37.93 -9.71 -2.16
C GLN A 247 -38.37 -10.46 -0.90
N THR A 248 -37.58 -10.43 0.18
CA THR A 248 -37.94 -11.02 1.47
C THR A 248 -39.20 -10.37 2.05
N GLN A 249 -39.32 -9.04 1.98
CA GLN A 249 -40.53 -8.33 2.41
C GLN A 249 -41.76 -8.73 1.59
N LEU A 250 -41.60 -8.83 0.26
CA LEU A 250 -42.68 -9.28 -0.65
C LEU A 250 -43.11 -10.72 -0.35
N ARG A 251 -42.15 -11.63 -0.13
CA ARG A 251 -42.42 -13.03 0.24
C ARG A 251 -43.19 -13.12 1.56
N HIS A 252 -42.78 -12.36 2.57
CA HIS A 252 -43.49 -12.29 3.85
C HIS A 252 -44.93 -11.78 3.69
N LEU A 253 -45.14 -10.71 2.91
CA LEU A 253 -46.48 -10.18 2.63
C LEU A 253 -47.38 -11.17 1.87
N LEU A 254 -46.79 -12.00 1.01
CA LEU A 254 -47.48 -13.04 0.25
C LEU A 254 -47.65 -14.35 1.04
N GLY A 255 -47.27 -14.40 2.33
CA GLY A 255 -47.42 -15.59 3.18
C GLY A 255 -46.50 -16.74 2.81
N VAL A 256 -45.37 -16.45 2.16
CA VAL A 256 -44.34 -17.45 1.83
C VAL A 256 -43.31 -17.47 2.95
N THR A 257 -43.37 -18.49 3.80
CA THR A 257 -42.32 -18.75 4.78
C THR A 257 -41.11 -19.37 4.10
N ASP A 258 -39.95 -18.75 4.27
CA ASP A 258 -38.67 -19.27 3.77
C ASP A 258 -38.28 -20.53 4.56
N GLU A 259 -38.57 -21.73 4.06
CA GLU A 259 -37.78 -22.93 4.40
C GLU A 259 -36.45 -22.86 3.61
N VAL A 260 -35.56 -21.96 3.99
CA VAL A 260 -34.18 -21.99 3.48
C VAL A 260 -33.42 -23.01 4.31
N ARG A 261 -33.41 -24.26 3.84
CA ARG A 261 -32.45 -25.27 4.28
C ARG A 261 -31.10 -24.87 3.69
N HIS A 262 -30.30 -24.11 4.46
CA HIS A 262 -28.88 -23.98 4.16
C HIS A 262 -28.24 -25.35 4.34
N GLU A 263 -28.09 -26.08 3.25
CA GLU A 263 -27.20 -27.22 3.17
C GLU A 263 -25.78 -26.66 3.36
N LYS A 264 -25.28 -26.78 4.60
CA LYS A 264 -23.86 -26.63 4.90
C LYS A 264 -23.15 -27.71 4.08
N GLU A 265 -22.56 -27.32 2.96
CA GLU A 265 -21.51 -28.13 2.34
C GLU A 265 -20.35 -28.20 3.34
N THR A 266 -20.23 -29.36 3.97
CA THR A 266 -19.08 -29.77 4.76
C THR A 266 -17.99 -30.32 3.83
N ASN A 267 -16.76 -29.84 4.09
CA ASN A 267 -15.44 -30.20 3.56
C ASN A 267 -14.96 -29.49 2.29
#